data_AF-A0A7S2D2B0-F1
#
_entry.id   AF-A0A7S2D2B0-F1
#
_cell.length_a   1.000
_cell.length_b   1.000
_cell.length_c   1.000
_cell.angle_alpha   90.00
_cell.angle_beta   90.00
_cell.angle_gamma   90.00
#
_symmetry.space_group_name_H-M   'P 1'
#
loop_
_entity.id
_entity.type
_entity.pdbx_description
1 polymer ?
#
loop_
_entity_poly.entity_id
_entity_poly.type
_entity_poly.pdbx_seq_one_letter_code
_entity_poly.pdbx_strand_id
1 'polypeptide(L)'
;VVNKWFAMQAAADVEDALPRVQTLMEHPDFTLKNPNRLRSVVSVFGGNTLGFHKADGSGYKFMAETVLEVDKLNPQVASRLALCFSTWPKLDAPKQALIKEQLAMLNSKKEDLSKDTFEVVSKVSGAA
;
A
#
# COMPACT_ATOMS: atom_id res chain seq x y z
N VAL A 1 -2.29 -22.04 6.11
CA VAL A 1 -3.77 -21.93 5.99
C VAL A 1 -4.23 -20.50 6.23
N VAL A 2 -3.90 -19.87 7.35
CA VAL A 2 -4.39 -18.52 7.71
C VAL A 2 -4.03 -17.42 6.68
N ASN A 3 -2.84 -17.43 6.04
CA ASN A 3 -2.53 -16.46 4.97
C ASN A 3 -3.49 -16.52 3.78
N LYS A 4 -4.02 -17.71 3.44
CA LYS A 4 -5.00 -17.85 2.36
C LYS A 4 -6.34 -17.24 2.74
N TRP A 5 -6.73 -17.39 4.02
CA TRP A 5 -7.93 -16.75 4.55
C TRP A 5 -7.81 -15.22 4.54
N PHE A 6 -6.67 -14.68 5.01
CA PHE A 6 -6.39 -13.24 4.92
C PHE A 6 -6.44 -12.72 3.48
N ALA A 7 -5.78 -13.40 2.55
CA ALA A 7 -5.73 -13.00 1.16
C ALA A 7 -7.13 -13.01 0.51
N MET A 8 -7.97 -13.99 0.82
CA MET A 8 -9.34 -14.05 0.31
C MET A 8 -10.18 -12.86 0.78
N GLN A 9 -10.03 -12.46 2.05
CA GLN A 9 -10.76 -11.31 2.60
C GLN A 9 -10.24 -9.98 2.03
N ALA A 10 -8.92 -9.81 1.92
CA ALA A 10 -8.30 -8.60 1.39
C ALA A 10 -8.53 -8.40 -0.12
N ALA A 11 -8.72 -9.48 -0.87
CA ALA A 11 -9.01 -9.45 -2.30
C ALA A 11 -10.49 -9.22 -2.63
N ALA A 12 -11.38 -9.17 -1.63
CA ALA A 12 -12.81 -9.05 -1.85
C ALA A 12 -13.17 -7.71 -2.54
N ASP A 13 -13.82 -7.79 -3.70
CA ASP A 13 -14.23 -6.64 -4.51
C ASP A 13 -15.56 -6.06 -3.98
N VAL A 14 -15.48 -5.40 -2.83
CA VAL A 14 -16.64 -4.85 -2.09
C VAL A 14 -16.39 -3.41 -1.66
N GLU A 15 -17.46 -2.62 -1.49
CA GLU A 15 -17.37 -1.18 -1.16
C GLU A 15 -16.62 -0.89 0.16
N ASP A 16 -16.67 -1.84 1.10
CA ASP A 16 -16.04 -1.81 2.41
C ASP A 16 -14.67 -2.53 2.45
N ALA A 17 -14.01 -2.71 1.30
CA ALA A 17 -12.73 -3.42 1.20
C ALA A 17 -11.64 -2.85 2.13
N LEU A 18 -11.47 -1.52 2.20
CA LEU A 18 -10.48 -0.91 3.08
C LEU A 18 -10.81 -1.10 4.58
N PRO A 19 -12.04 -0.80 5.06
CA PRO A 19 -12.45 -1.15 6.42
C PRO A 19 -12.20 -2.61 6.79
N ARG A 20 -12.48 -3.56 5.88
CA ARG A 20 -12.17 -4.98 6.10
C ARG A 20 -10.68 -5.21 6.28
N VAL A 21 -9.84 -4.64 5.41
CA VAL A 21 -8.38 -4.76 5.49
C VAL A 21 -7.85 -4.21 6.81
N GLN A 22 -8.37 -3.07 7.28
CA GLN A 22 -8.01 -2.50 8.58
C GLN A 22 -8.39 -3.46 9.72
N THR A 23 -9.60 -4.03 9.71
CA THR A 23 -10.01 -5.05 10.68
C THR A 23 -9.13 -6.30 10.63
N LEU A 24 -8.69 -6.74 9.44
CA LEU A 24 -7.74 -7.86 9.33
C LEU A 24 -6.38 -7.54 9.96
N MET A 25 -5.96 -6.27 9.95
CA MET A 25 -4.71 -5.83 10.58
C MET A 25 -4.78 -5.83 12.12
N GLU A 26 -5.98 -5.77 12.68
CA GLU A 26 -6.22 -5.87 14.13
C GLU A 26 -6.36 -7.34 14.61
N HIS A 27 -6.45 -8.29 13.68
CA HIS A 27 -6.63 -9.70 14.02
C HIS A 27 -5.42 -10.26 14.79
N PRO A 28 -5.60 -11.10 15.83
CA PRO A 28 -4.50 -11.59 16.67
C PRO A 28 -3.42 -12.40 15.91
N ASP A 29 -3.80 -13.05 14.81
CA ASP A 29 -2.86 -13.76 13.92
C ASP A 29 -2.13 -12.86 12.91
N PHE A 30 -2.45 -11.57 12.87
CA PHE A 30 -1.81 -10.60 12.00
C PHE A 30 -0.66 -9.88 12.74
N THR A 31 0.43 -9.62 12.00
CA THR A 31 1.48 -8.73 12.47
C THR A 31 2.26 -8.18 11.29
N LEU A 32 2.59 -6.89 11.33
CA LEU A 32 3.43 -6.22 10.33
C LEU A 32 4.87 -6.76 10.31
N LYS A 33 5.34 -7.34 11.42
CA LYS A 33 6.68 -7.93 11.52
C LYS A 33 6.85 -9.20 10.69
N ASN A 34 5.76 -9.85 10.28
CA ASN A 34 5.79 -11.06 9.47
C ASN A 34 5.52 -10.70 8.00
N PRO A 35 6.52 -10.79 7.10
CA PRO A 35 6.36 -10.42 5.70
C PRO A 35 5.27 -11.20 4.97
N ASN A 36 4.99 -12.44 5.39
CA ASN A 36 3.93 -13.25 4.79
C ASN A 36 2.53 -12.78 5.22
N ARG A 37 2.37 -12.34 6.48
CA ARG A 37 1.11 -11.77 6.99
C ARG A 37 0.80 -10.45 6.31
N LEU A 38 1.78 -9.55 6.32
CA LEU A 38 1.69 -8.27 5.62
C LEU A 38 1.37 -8.48 4.14
N ARG A 39 2.07 -9.38 3.44
CA ARG A 39 1.79 -9.67 2.03
C ARG A 39 0.37 -10.18 1.84
N SER A 40 -0.10 -11.09 2.70
CA SER A 40 -1.43 -11.68 2.57
C SER A 40 -2.59 -10.72 2.80
N VAL A 41 -2.33 -9.51 3.33
CA VAL A 41 -3.37 -8.51 3.60
C VAL A 41 -3.09 -7.24 2.78
N VAL A 42 -2.01 -6.53 3.10
CA VAL A 42 -1.70 -5.20 2.53
C VAL A 42 -1.32 -5.29 1.06
N SER A 43 -0.40 -6.21 0.69
CA SER A 43 0.00 -6.33 -0.72
C SER A 43 -1.14 -6.85 -1.60
N VAL A 44 -2.02 -7.71 -1.05
CA VAL A 44 -3.22 -8.18 -1.74
C VAL A 44 -4.21 -7.03 -1.95
N PHE A 45 -4.43 -6.19 -0.94
CA PHE A 45 -5.27 -4.99 -1.07
C PHE A 45 -4.77 -4.04 -2.16
N GLY A 46 -3.45 -3.88 -2.33
CA GLY A 46 -2.88 -3.08 -3.42
C GLY A 46 -3.24 -3.57 -4.84
N GLY A 47 -3.73 -4.81 -4.99
CA GLY A 47 -4.28 -5.34 -6.24
C GLY A 47 -5.81 -5.31 -6.34
N ASN A 48 -6.51 -4.88 -5.28
CA ASN A 48 -7.97 -4.77 -5.25
C ASN A 48 -8.39 -3.46 -5.90
N THR A 49 -8.85 -3.50 -7.16
CA THR A 49 -9.15 -2.30 -7.94
C THR A 49 -10.21 -1.41 -7.27
N LEU A 50 -11.32 -1.95 -6.81
CA LEU A 50 -12.41 -1.17 -6.22
C LEU A 50 -11.99 -0.50 -4.90
N GLY A 51 -11.28 -1.23 -4.04
CA GLY A 51 -10.84 -0.74 -2.75
C GLY A 51 -9.63 0.20 -2.83
N PHE A 52 -8.60 -0.19 -3.57
CA PHE A 52 -7.35 0.57 -3.66
C PHE A 52 -7.53 1.86 -4.48
N HIS A 53 -8.28 1.78 -5.58
CA HIS A 53 -8.54 2.92 -6.47
C HIS A 53 -9.85 3.66 -6.16
N LYS A 54 -10.35 3.56 -4.91
CA LYS A 54 -11.54 4.27 -4.46
C LYS A 54 -11.40 5.77 -4.72
N ALA A 55 -12.47 6.40 -5.18
CA ALA A 55 -12.46 7.78 -5.67
C ALA A 55 -12.10 8.83 -4.59
N ASP A 56 -12.25 8.48 -3.31
CA ASP A 56 -11.87 9.33 -2.17
C ASP A 56 -10.36 9.29 -1.85
N GLY A 57 -9.58 8.43 -2.51
CA GLY A 57 -8.13 8.29 -2.29
C GLY A 57 -7.74 7.59 -0.98
N SER A 58 -8.70 7.08 -0.22
CA SER A 58 -8.47 6.43 1.08
C SER A 58 -7.52 5.23 0.97
N GLY A 59 -7.65 4.42 -0.08
CA GLY A 59 -6.75 3.28 -0.35
C GLY A 59 -5.30 3.70 -0.58
N TYR A 60 -5.07 4.82 -1.27
CA TYR A 60 -3.72 5.35 -1.51
C TYR A 60 -3.09 5.86 -0.23
N LYS A 61 -3.85 6.64 0.57
CA LYS A 61 -3.39 7.16 1.85
C LYS A 61 -3.01 6.03 2.81
N PHE A 62 -3.87 5.03 2.94
CA PHE A 62 -3.62 3.84 3.75
C PHE A 62 -2.32 3.13 3.32
N MET A 63 -2.12 2.92 2.02
CA MET A 63 -0.90 2.26 1.52
C MET A 63 0.36 3.08 1.82
N ALA A 64 0.31 4.41 1.65
CA ALA A 64 1.45 5.27 1.92
C ALA A 64 1.81 5.32 3.42
N GLU A 65 0.81 5.39 4.29
CA GLU A 65 1.01 5.28 5.75
C GLU A 65 1.61 3.93 6.12
N THR A 66 1.12 2.85 5.51
CA THR A 66 1.65 1.49 5.75
C THR A 66 3.09 1.36 5.25
N VAL A 67 3.46 1.97 4.12
CA VAL A 67 4.85 2.01 3.63
C VAL A 67 5.76 2.64 4.69
N LEU A 68 5.38 3.78 5.28
CA LEU A 68 6.18 4.46 6.30
C LEU A 68 6.34 3.63 7.58
N GLU A 69 5.28 2.95 8.02
CA GLU A 69 5.34 2.09 9.20
C GLU A 69 6.22 0.87 8.96
N VAL A 70 6.04 0.21 7.82
CA VAL A 70 6.75 -1.02 7.46
C VAL A 70 8.21 -0.73 7.16
N ASP A 71 8.55 0.44 6.64
CA ASP A 71 9.93 0.79 6.31
C ASP A 71 10.84 0.76 7.55
N LYS A 72 10.31 1.20 8.70
CA LYS A 72 11.01 1.12 10.01
C LYS A 72 11.29 -0.32 10.45
N LEU A 73 10.51 -1.28 9.97
CA LEU A 73 10.61 -2.70 10.35
C LEU A 73 11.39 -3.52 9.30
N ASN A 74 11.13 -3.25 8.03
CA ASN A 74 11.65 -3.98 6.88
C ASN A 74 11.59 -3.12 5.59
N PRO A 75 12.67 -2.37 5.29
CA PRO A 75 12.82 -1.57 4.07
C PRO A 75 12.52 -2.33 2.77
N GLN A 76 12.93 -3.59 2.68
CA GLN A 76 12.74 -4.39 1.47
C GLN A 76 11.26 -4.73 1.22
N VAL A 77 10.47 -4.86 2.29
CA VAL A 77 9.03 -5.08 2.16
C VAL A 77 8.31 -3.78 1.86
N ALA A 78 8.70 -2.68 2.52
CA ALA A 78 8.14 -1.35 2.27
C ALA A 78 8.35 -0.89 0.82
N SER A 79 9.56 -1.06 0.27
CA SER A 79 9.85 -0.73 -1.13
C SER A 79 8.99 -1.53 -2.11
N ARG A 80 8.69 -2.80 -1.83
CA ARG A 80 7.75 -3.60 -2.62
C ARG A 80 6.31 -3.12 -2.52
N LEU A 81 5.87 -2.61 -1.36
CA LEU A 81 4.55 -1.99 -1.22
C LEU A 81 4.44 -0.69 -2.01
N ALA A 82 5.51 0.12 -2.05
CA ALA A 82 5.53 1.34 -2.85
C ALA A 82 5.34 1.07 -4.36
N LEU A 83 5.70 -0.13 -4.85
CA LEU A 83 5.43 -0.53 -6.23
C LEU A 83 3.94 -0.68 -6.55
N CYS A 84 3.04 -0.79 -5.57
CA CYS A 84 1.59 -0.77 -5.82
C CYS A 84 1.14 0.54 -6.51
N PHE A 85 1.87 1.63 -6.33
CA PHE A 85 1.60 2.88 -7.03
C PHE A 85 2.05 2.90 -8.50
N SER A 86 2.86 1.94 -8.96
CA SER A 86 3.49 1.97 -10.30
C SER A 86 2.53 1.99 -11.49
N THR A 87 1.25 1.66 -11.29
CA THR A 87 0.22 1.70 -12.34
C THR A 87 -0.36 3.10 -12.55
N TRP A 88 -0.02 4.08 -11.69
CA TRP A 88 -0.62 5.42 -11.72
C TRP A 88 -0.59 6.12 -13.08
N PRO A 89 0.45 6.01 -13.94
CA PRO A 89 0.47 6.73 -15.22
C PRO A 89 -0.65 6.29 -16.18
N LYS A 90 -1.22 5.10 -15.97
CA LYS A 90 -2.29 4.52 -16.80
C LYS A 90 -3.69 4.86 -16.30
N LEU A 91 -3.82 5.50 -15.15
CA LEU A 91 -5.11 5.84 -14.55
C LEU A 91 -5.65 7.16 -15.11
N ASP A 92 -6.93 7.42 -14.86
CA ASP A 92 -7.57 8.71 -15.12
C ASP A 92 -6.99 9.83 -14.25
N ALA A 93 -7.03 11.07 -14.75
CA ALA A 93 -6.40 12.23 -14.13
C ALA A 93 -6.74 12.43 -12.63
N PRO A 94 -7.99 12.22 -12.15
CA PRO A 94 -8.29 12.34 -10.72
C PRO A 94 -7.50 11.35 -9.86
N LYS A 95 -7.40 10.08 -10.29
CA LYS A 95 -6.65 9.06 -9.55
C LYS A 95 -5.15 9.30 -9.62
N GLN A 96 -4.64 9.79 -10.76
CA GLN A 96 -3.24 10.19 -10.87
C GLN A 96 -2.89 11.28 -9.85
N ALA A 97 -3.73 12.30 -9.71
CA ALA A 97 -3.51 13.39 -8.77
C ALA A 97 -3.41 12.89 -7.32
N LEU A 98 -4.34 12.02 -6.92
CA LEU A 98 -4.37 11.44 -5.57
C LEU A 98 -3.14 10.57 -5.27
N ILE A 99 -2.69 9.74 -6.23
CA ILE A 99 -1.47 8.95 -6.05
C ILE A 99 -0.23 9.84 -6.01
N LYS A 100 -0.15 10.86 -6.88
CA LYS A 100 0.96 11.83 -6.87
C LYS A 100 1.05 12.57 -5.55
N GLU A 101 -0.08 12.92 -4.94
CA GLU A 101 -0.11 13.53 -3.60
C GLU A 101 0.56 12.62 -2.57
N GLN A 102 0.22 11.32 -2.56
CA GLN A 102 0.83 10.37 -1.63
C GLN A 102 2.31 10.13 -1.92
N LEU A 103 2.71 10.05 -3.19
CA LEU A 103 4.11 9.94 -3.59
C LEU A 103 4.93 11.18 -3.22
N ALA A 104 4.36 12.38 -3.38
CA ALA A 104 4.98 13.63 -2.94
C ALA A 104 5.12 13.68 -1.41
N MET A 105 4.10 13.23 -0.67
CA MET A 105 4.15 13.09 0.78
C MET A 105 5.27 12.13 1.20
N LEU A 106 5.38 10.95 0.58
CA LEU A 106 6.46 10.00 0.87
C LEU A 106 7.84 10.60 0.56
N ASN A 107 8.01 11.29 -0.57
CA ASN A 107 9.28 11.96 -0.91
C ASN A 107 9.65 13.07 0.08
N SER A 108 8.66 13.79 0.63
CA SER A 108 8.90 14.81 1.66
C SER A 108 9.46 14.23 2.96
N LYS A 109 9.22 12.94 3.21
CA LYS A 109 9.72 12.18 4.37
C LYS A 109 11.01 11.43 4.09
N LYS A 110 11.84 11.94 3.18
CA LYS A 110 13.14 11.34 2.81
C LYS A 110 14.01 10.99 4.01
N GLU A 111 14.01 11.80 5.06
CA GLU A 111 14.83 11.57 6.26
C GLU A 111 14.28 10.42 7.13
N ASP A 112 12.98 10.14 7.06
CA ASP A 112 12.32 9.04 7.79
C ASP A 112 12.33 7.73 7.00
N LEU A 113 12.61 7.78 5.70
CA LEU A 113 12.62 6.63 4.81
C LEU A 113 14.03 6.04 4.66
N SER A 114 14.08 4.72 4.62
CA SER A 114 15.26 3.99 4.17
C SER A 114 15.62 4.36 2.73
N LYS A 115 16.91 4.21 2.42
CA LYS A 115 17.43 4.44 1.07
C LYS A 115 16.69 3.60 0.03
N ASP A 116 16.46 2.32 0.31
CA ASP A 116 15.81 1.38 -0.61
C ASP A 116 14.38 1.81 -0.96
N THR A 117 13.59 2.20 0.05
CA THR A 117 12.21 2.64 -0.17
C THR A 117 12.18 4.00 -0.86
N PHE A 118 13.04 4.94 -0.46
CA PHE A 118 13.13 6.26 -1.10
C PHE A 118 13.49 6.16 -2.58
N GLU A 119 14.44 5.29 -2.96
CA GLU A 119 14.80 5.06 -4.36
C GLU A 119 13.60 4.55 -5.19
N VAL A 120 12.84 3.60 -4.65
CA VAL A 120 11.64 3.09 -5.32
C VAL A 120 10.55 4.17 -5.43
N VAL A 121 10.25 4.89 -4.35
CA VAL A 121 9.27 5.98 -4.36
C VAL A 121 9.66 7.06 -5.38
N SER A 122 10.94 7.48 -5.40
CA SER A 122 11.45 8.46 -6.35
C SER A 122 11.29 7.98 -7.79
N LYS A 123 11.63 6.72 -8.06
CA LYS A 123 11.48 6.11 -9.39
C LYS A 123 10.02 6.04 -9.83
N VAL A 124 9.11 5.63 -8.94
CA VAL A 124 7.67 5.54 -9.23
C VAL A 124 7.07 6.93 -9.43
N SER A 125 7.51 7.94 -8.68
CA SER A 125 7.08 9.33 -8.82
C SER A 125 7.48 9.95 -10.17
N GLY A 126 8.66 9.59 -10.67
CA GLY A 126 9.19 10.07 -11.95
C GLY A 126 8.77 9.26 -13.17
N ALA A 127 8.01 8.17 -13.00
CA ALA A 127 7.47 7.40 -14.12
C ALA A 127 6.35 8.19 -14.79
N ALA A 128 6.70 9.01 -15.79
CA ALA A 128 5.75 9.64 -16.71
C ALA A 128 5.51 8.72 -17.91
#